data_AF-A0A3B3SMM0-F1
#
_entry.id   AF-A0A3B3SMM0-F1
#
_cell.length_a   1.000
_cell.length_b   1.000
_cell.length_c   1.000
_cell.angle_alpha   90.00
_cell.angle_beta   90.00
_cell.angle_gamma   90.00
#
_symmetry.space_group_name_H-M   'P 1'
#
loop_
_entity.id
_entity.type
_entity.pdbx_description
1 polymer ?
#
loop_
_entity_poly.entity_id
_entity_poly.type
_entity_poly.pdbx_seq_one_letter_code
_entity_poly.pdbx_strand_id
1 'polypeptide(L)'
;MNCHVCLLDEIKIYCKRLLKATMMILLVKAAHTPLALQMATPKASARPFWSWLNAVFNKVDYDRIKKVGPDRAASEWLLRCGAKVRYQGFDRWQQDYNGLPTGPLGRYKIEAIDATESCIMYRGFDHLDGLKYLEEIRFNKCVYIEDTCLERLSKIENLQCSLRKMELISCGNVTDRGIIALHKLRSQMKAEENQHKLERIMYLPH
;
A
#
# COMPACT_ATOMS: atom_id res chain seq x y z
N MET A 1 25.06 21.44 10.59
CA MET A 1 25.53 20.70 9.39
C MET A 1 25.73 19.24 9.78
N ASN A 2 25.52 18.29 8.85
CA ASN A 2 25.55 16.81 9.01
C ASN A 2 24.23 16.09 9.36
N CYS A 3 23.15 16.36 8.61
CA CYS A 3 22.03 15.39 8.48
C CYS A 3 21.90 14.84 7.03
N HIS A 4 22.62 15.43 6.07
CA HIS A 4 22.58 15.03 4.65
C HIS A 4 23.48 13.84 4.29
N VAL A 5 24.45 13.49 5.15
CA VAL A 5 25.42 12.40 4.87
C VAL A 5 24.83 11.04 5.25
N CYS A 6 24.09 10.92 6.36
CA CYS A 6 23.50 9.65 6.79
C CYS A 6 22.42 9.11 5.84
N LEU A 7 21.60 9.96 5.23
CA LEU A 7 20.56 9.52 4.30
C LEU A 7 21.13 9.08 2.93
N LEU A 8 22.20 9.72 2.48
CA LEU A 8 22.84 9.40 1.20
C LEU A 8 23.67 8.11 1.27
N ASP A 9 24.25 7.79 2.43
CA ASP A 9 24.99 6.53 2.60
C ASP A 9 24.05 5.32 2.66
N GLU A 10 22.86 5.44 3.26
CA GLU A 10 21.84 4.38 3.21
C GLU A 10 21.26 4.17 1.80
N ILE A 11 21.04 5.25 1.05
CA ILE A 11 20.53 5.19 -0.33
C ILE A 11 21.60 4.65 -1.31
N LYS A 12 22.89 4.95 -1.12
CA LYS A 12 23.97 4.39 -1.95
C LYS A 12 24.16 2.89 -1.75
N ILE A 13 24.02 2.41 -0.51
CA ILE A 13 23.99 0.96 -0.19
C ILE A 13 22.77 0.30 -0.83
N TYR A 14 21.63 1.01 -0.85
CA TYR A 14 20.38 0.57 -1.46
C TYR A 14 20.48 0.43 -2.99
N CYS A 15 20.97 1.43 -3.73
CA CYS A 15 21.14 1.34 -5.19
C CYS A 15 22.13 0.24 -5.62
N LYS A 16 23.25 0.04 -4.90
CA LYS A 16 24.21 -1.05 -5.18
C LYS A 16 23.62 -2.45 -4.96
N ARG A 17 22.63 -2.59 -4.06
CA ARG A 17 21.97 -3.88 -3.76
C ARG A 17 20.70 -4.10 -4.59
N LEU A 18 20.01 -3.04 -5.01
CA LEU A 18 18.86 -3.13 -5.91
C LEU A 18 19.25 -3.71 -7.28
N LEU A 19 20.43 -3.33 -7.80
CA LEU A 19 21.00 -3.94 -9.01
C LEU A 19 21.26 -5.45 -8.88
N LYS A 20 21.54 -5.96 -7.67
CA LYS A 20 21.61 -7.41 -7.41
C LYS A 20 20.22 -8.05 -7.30
N ALA A 21 19.23 -7.33 -6.78
CA ALA A 21 17.87 -7.81 -6.64
C ALA A 21 17.13 -7.94 -8.00
N THR A 22 17.42 -7.07 -8.96
CA THR A 22 16.88 -7.20 -10.34
C THR A 22 17.38 -8.46 -11.03
N MET A 23 18.59 -8.94 -10.71
CA MET A 23 19.16 -10.19 -11.23
C MET A 23 18.48 -11.45 -10.64
N MET A 24 17.87 -11.36 -9.45
CA MET A 24 17.20 -12.51 -8.82
C MET A 24 15.76 -12.71 -9.27
N ILE A 25 15.08 -11.68 -9.77
CA ILE A 25 13.75 -11.82 -10.40
C ILE A 25 13.86 -12.67 -11.68
N LEU A 26 15.00 -12.63 -12.36
CA LEU A 26 15.28 -13.48 -13.53
C LEU A 26 15.54 -14.95 -13.15
N LEU A 27 16.09 -15.23 -11.98
CA LEU A 27 16.40 -16.61 -11.54
C LEU A 27 15.15 -17.37 -11.05
N VAL A 28 14.15 -16.68 -10.51
CA VAL A 28 12.88 -17.30 -10.09
C VAL A 28 12.08 -17.85 -11.30
N LYS A 29 12.28 -17.30 -12.51
CA LYS A 29 11.60 -17.77 -13.73
C LYS A 29 12.22 -19.03 -14.35
N ALA A 30 13.39 -19.48 -13.90
CA ALA A 30 14.10 -20.62 -14.49
C ALA A 30 13.86 -21.97 -13.78
N ALA A 31 13.08 -22.00 -12.70
CA ALA A 31 12.99 -23.17 -11.82
C ALA A 31 11.56 -23.75 -11.75
N HIS A 32 10.91 -24.03 -12.87
CA HIS A 32 9.69 -24.88 -12.89
C HIS A 32 9.86 -26.05 -13.86
N THR A 33 10.13 -27.24 -13.31
CA THR A 33 9.61 -28.53 -13.79
C THR A 33 9.24 -29.38 -12.57
N PRO A 34 8.15 -30.19 -12.61
CA PRO A 34 7.51 -30.66 -11.39
C PRO A 34 8.01 -32.06 -10.97
N LEU A 35 8.16 -32.27 -9.67
CA LEU A 35 7.95 -33.58 -9.08
C LEU A 35 7.25 -33.40 -7.73
N ALA A 36 6.10 -34.03 -7.58
CA ALA A 36 5.28 -34.00 -6.38
C ALA A 36 5.91 -34.85 -5.28
N LEU A 37 6.04 -34.31 -4.07
CA LEU A 37 5.98 -35.10 -2.83
C LEU A 37 5.58 -34.23 -1.63
N GLN A 38 4.47 -34.62 -1.02
CA GLN A 38 4.01 -34.44 0.36
C GLN A 38 4.06 -33.05 1.03
N MET A 39 2.86 -32.63 1.43
CA MET A 39 2.55 -31.48 2.27
C MET A 39 3.20 -31.60 3.65
N ALA A 40 4.31 -30.89 3.84
CA ALA A 40 4.70 -30.37 5.14
C ALA A 40 4.52 -28.85 5.09
N THR A 41 3.70 -28.31 5.99
CA THR A 41 3.53 -26.87 6.13
C THR A 41 4.90 -26.23 6.40
N PRO A 42 5.38 -25.30 5.57
CA PRO A 42 6.61 -24.60 5.90
C PRO A 42 6.31 -23.71 7.11
N LYS A 43 6.89 -24.03 8.28
CA LYS A 43 7.04 -23.04 9.36
C LYS A 43 7.70 -21.81 8.74
N ALA A 44 6.97 -20.70 8.74
CA ALA A 44 7.38 -19.44 8.16
C ALA A 44 8.66 -18.92 8.84
N SER A 45 9.81 -19.33 8.33
CA SER A 45 11.08 -18.65 8.56
C SER A 45 11.07 -17.38 7.70
N ALA A 46 10.25 -16.41 8.10
CA ALA A 46 10.31 -15.07 7.54
C ALA A 46 11.73 -14.53 7.78
N ARG A 47 12.52 -14.36 6.72
CA ARG A 47 13.91 -13.91 6.83
C ARG A 47 13.92 -12.54 7.53
N PRO A 48 14.60 -12.39 8.68
CA PRO A 48 14.55 -11.16 9.49
C PRO A 48 14.83 -9.89 8.68
N PHE A 49 15.74 -10.00 7.71
CA PHE A 49 16.09 -8.92 6.79
C PHE A 49 14.89 -8.42 5.94
N TRP A 50 14.10 -9.32 5.35
CA TRP A 50 12.98 -8.91 4.48
C TRP A 50 11.84 -8.32 5.30
N SER A 51 11.58 -8.84 6.50
CA SER A 51 10.63 -8.25 7.44
C SER A 51 11.07 -6.85 7.88
N TRP A 52 12.35 -6.69 8.24
CA TRP A 52 12.95 -5.40 8.55
C TRP A 52 12.84 -4.42 7.37
N LEU A 53 13.18 -4.86 6.16
CA LEU A 53 13.15 -4.00 4.97
C LEU A 53 11.73 -3.50 4.67
N ASN A 54 10.72 -4.37 4.76
CA ASN A 54 9.32 -3.98 4.60
C ASN A 54 8.88 -2.98 5.68
N ALA A 55 9.32 -3.19 6.92
CA ALA A 55 9.04 -2.26 8.01
C ALA A 55 9.69 -0.87 7.78
N VAL A 56 10.90 -0.83 7.22
CA VAL A 56 11.59 0.42 6.86
C VAL A 56 10.86 1.14 5.73
N PHE A 57 10.48 0.44 4.65
CA PHE A 57 9.73 1.07 3.55
C PHE A 57 8.40 1.67 3.99
N ASN A 58 7.73 1.02 4.93
CA ASN A 58 6.45 1.48 5.44
C ASN A 58 6.58 2.48 6.59
N LYS A 59 7.78 2.75 7.11
CA LYS A 59 7.93 3.72 8.21
C LYS A 59 7.50 5.11 7.75
N VAL A 60 6.72 5.78 8.61
CA VAL A 60 6.29 7.17 8.39
C VAL A 60 7.41 8.12 8.79
N ASP A 61 7.72 9.05 7.89
CA ASP A 61 8.63 10.16 8.14
C ASP A 61 7.80 11.44 8.33
N TYR A 62 7.50 11.76 9.58
CA TYR A 62 6.69 12.93 9.93
C TYR A 62 7.38 14.25 9.58
N ASP A 63 8.71 14.30 9.56
CA ASP A 63 9.44 15.50 9.16
C ASP A 63 9.37 15.69 7.65
N ARG A 64 9.36 14.59 6.87
CA ARG A 64 9.04 14.64 5.44
C ARG A 64 7.62 15.15 5.22
N ILE A 65 6.62 14.65 5.95
CA ILE A 65 5.23 15.14 5.86
C ILE A 65 5.17 16.65 6.12
N LYS A 66 5.82 17.16 7.18
CA LYS A 66 5.87 18.60 7.47
C LYS A 66 6.52 19.40 6.34
N LYS A 67 7.58 18.86 5.72
CA LYS A 67 8.36 19.54 4.69
C LYS A 67 7.66 19.61 3.34
N VAL A 68 7.01 18.53 2.89
CA VAL A 68 6.44 18.43 1.53
C VAL A 68 4.92 18.33 1.48
N GLY A 69 4.28 18.21 2.64
CA GLY A 69 2.84 17.99 2.77
C GLY A 69 2.45 16.51 2.68
N PRO A 70 1.23 16.19 3.14
CA PRO A 70 0.76 14.81 3.27
C PRO A 70 0.62 14.10 1.92
N ASP A 71 0.02 14.74 0.91
CA ASP A 71 -0.18 14.15 -0.41
C ASP A 71 1.14 13.72 -1.07
N ARG A 72 2.17 14.58 -0.99
CA ARG A 72 3.48 14.28 -1.58
C ARG A 72 4.19 13.17 -0.81
N ALA A 73 4.17 13.20 0.52
CA ALA A 73 4.79 12.17 1.35
C ALA A 73 4.10 10.80 1.19
N ALA A 74 2.77 10.78 1.12
CA ALA A 74 2.00 9.58 0.84
C ALA A 74 2.29 9.02 -0.56
N SER A 75 2.39 9.88 -1.58
CA SER A 75 2.78 9.45 -2.94
C SER A 75 4.15 8.80 -2.95
N GLU A 76 5.13 9.40 -2.26
CA GLU A 76 6.48 8.80 -2.13
C GLU A 76 6.44 7.43 -1.44
N TRP A 77 5.59 7.25 -0.43
CA TRP A 77 5.40 5.97 0.24
C TRP A 77 4.71 4.93 -0.64
N LEU A 78 3.61 5.30 -1.28
CA LEU A 78 2.85 4.39 -2.12
C LEU A 78 3.71 3.90 -3.29
N LEU A 79 4.41 4.81 -3.99
CA LEU A 79 5.22 4.43 -5.15
C LEU A 79 6.46 3.61 -4.77
N ARG A 80 7.15 3.90 -3.65
CA ARG A 80 8.27 3.06 -3.20
C ARG A 80 7.82 1.66 -2.76
N CYS A 81 6.55 1.52 -2.37
CA CYS A 81 5.91 0.24 -2.06
C CYS A 81 5.24 -0.43 -3.28
N GLY A 82 5.42 0.11 -4.49
CA GLY A 82 4.88 -0.48 -5.73
C GLY A 82 3.40 -0.18 -6.00
N ALA A 83 2.77 0.71 -5.23
CA ALA A 83 1.43 1.22 -5.53
C ALA A 83 1.49 2.41 -6.51
N LYS A 84 0.32 2.79 -7.02
CA LYS A 84 0.13 3.92 -7.93
C LYS A 84 -0.82 4.91 -7.32
N VAL A 85 -0.66 6.18 -7.68
CA VAL A 85 -1.58 7.25 -7.28
C VAL A 85 -2.08 8.03 -8.48
N ARG A 86 -3.30 8.54 -8.40
CA ARG A 86 -3.87 9.49 -9.35
C ARG A 86 -4.24 10.76 -8.59
N TYR A 87 -4.01 11.91 -9.22
CA TYR A 87 -4.27 13.21 -8.62
C TYR A 87 -5.56 13.84 -9.16
N GLN A 88 -6.22 14.67 -8.34
CA GLN A 88 -7.41 15.41 -8.74
C GLN A 88 -7.19 16.21 -10.04
N GLY A 89 -8.10 16.04 -10.99
CA GLY A 89 -8.05 16.73 -12.29
C GLY A 89 -7.01 16.14 -13.26
N PHE A 90 -6.43 14.97 -12.94
CA PHE A 90 -5.52 14.26 -13.83
C PHE A 90 -5.98 12.82 -14.04
N ASP A 91 -6.10 12.40 -15.30
CA ASP A 91 -6.44 11.01 -15.64
C ASP A 91 -5.23 10.06 -15.52
N ARG A 92 -4.01 10.62 -15.56
CA ARG A 92 -2.78 9.84 -15.57
C ARG A 92 -2.43 9.33 -14.17
N TRP A 93 -2.22 8.02 -14.08
CA TRP A 93 -1.62 7.36 -12.92
C TRP A 93 -0.12 7.60 -12.82
N GLN A 94 0.34 7.96 -11.62
CA GLN A 94 1.74 8.03 -11.24
C GLN A 94 2.17 6.69 -10.66
N GLN A 95 3.18 6.10 -11.29
CA GLN A 95 3.75 4.80 -10.92
C GLN A 95 5.28 4.78 -10.90
N ASP A 96 5.92 5.83 -11.45
CA ASP A 96 7.37 6.02 -11.37
C ASP A 96 7.70 7.01 -10.26
N TYR A 97 8.44 6.54 -9.26
CA TYR A 97 8.86 7.36 -8.12
C TYR A 97 9.67 8.58 -8.57
N ASN A 98 10.56 8.40 -9.56
CA ASN A 98 11.41 9.48 -10.06
C ASN A 98 10.62 10.49 -10.91
N GLY A 99 9.45 10.09 -11.41
CA GLY A 99 8.51 10.93 -12.15
C GLY A 99 7.53 11.72 -11.28
N LEU A 100 7.63 11.64 -9.94
CA LEU A 100 6.71 12.36 -9.06
C LEU A 100 6.84 13.89 -9.24
N PRO A 101 5.72 14.60 -9.46
CA PRO A 101 5.75 16.00 -9.88
C PRO A 101 6.38 16.92 -8.82
N THR A 102 7.30 17.77 -9.25
CA THR A 102 8.07 18.71 -8.40
C THR A 102 7.47 20.12 -8.36
N GLY A 103 6.23 20.27 -8.79
CA GLY A 103 5.52 21.55 -8.81
C GLY A 103 5.24 22.13 -7.40
N PRO A 104 4.50 23.24 -7.31
CA PRO A 104 4.21 23.92 -6.05
C PRO A 104 3.67 22.95 -4.99
N LEU A 105 4.13 23.12 -3.74
CA LEU A 105 3.68 22.30 -2.63
C LEU A 105 2.16 22.39 -2.46
N GLY A 106 1.54 21.24 -2.21
CA GLY A 106 0.09 21.15 -2.04
C GLY A 106 -0.75 21.20 -3.32
N ARG A 107 -0.16 21.45 -4.50
CA ARG A 107 -0.89 21.47 -5.78
C ARG A 107 -1.53 20.13 -6.13
N TYR A 108 -0.82 19.04 -5.90
CA TYR A 108 -1.25 17.69 -6.28
C TYR A 108 -1.93 17.04 -5.09
N LYS A 109 -3.22 16.75 -5.23
CA LYS A 109 -4.06 16.09 -4.23
C LYS A 109 -4.35 14.67 -4.65
N ILE A 110 -4.04 13.69 -3.81
CA ILE A 110 -4.31 12.29 -4.15
C ILE A 110 -5.82 12.08 -4.16
N GLU A 111 -6.33 11.58 -5.29
CA GLU A 111 -7.75 11.25 -5.50
C GLU A 111 -7.97 9.75 -5.51
N ALA A 112 -7.05 8.98 -6.08
CA ALA A 112 -7.16 7.53 -6.13
C ALA A 112 -5.84 6.82 -5.87
N ILE A 113 -5.92 5.65 -5.23
CA ILE A 113 -4.79 4.76 -4.94
C ILE A 113 -5.08 3.39 -5.55
N ASP A 114 -4.13 2.86 -6.33
CA ASP A 114 -4.12 1.47 -6.78
C ASP A 114 -2.90 0.76 -6.20
N ALA A 115 -3.13 -0.05 -5.17
CA ALA A 115 -2.13 -0.90 -4.55
C ALA A 115 -2.31 -2.35 -5.05
N THR A 116 -2.10 -2.57 -6.34
CA THR A 116 -1.99 -3.92 -6.91
C THR A 116 -0.59 -4.47 -6.69
N GLU A 117 -0.48 -5.65 -6.06
CA GLU A 117 0.79 -6.34 -5.77
C GLU A 117 1.78 -5.49 -4.95
N SER A 118 1.23 -4.59 -4.13
CA SER A 118 2.01 -3.65 -3.31
C SER A 118 2.47 -4.26 -1.99
N CYS A 119 3.60 -3.78 -1.47
CA CYS A 119 4.13 -4.16 -0.15
C CYS A 119 3.71 -3.21 0.99
N ILE A 120 2.65 -2.43 0.80
CA ILE A 120 2.09 -1.59 1.87
C ILE A 120 1.56 -2.43 3.03
N MET A 121 1.77 -1.95 4.25
CA MET A 121 1.33 -2.60 5.49
C MET A 121 0.98 -1.57 6.55
N TYR A 122 0.37 -2.02 7.65
CA TYR A 122 -0.11 -1.20 8.77
C TYR A 122 0.79 -0.01 9.15
N ARG A 123 2.10 -0.22 9.26
CA ARG A 123 3.08 0.80 9.67
C ARG A 123 3.08 2.07 8.81
N GLY A 124 2.66 1.96 7.55
CA GLY A 124 2.64 3.08 6.60
C GLY A 124 1.31 3.83 6.55
N PHE A 125 0.26 3.29 7.16
CA PHE A 125 -1.09 3.83 7.01
C PHE A 125 -1.26 5.24 7.58
N ASP A 126 -0.40 5.67 8.51
CA ASP A 126 -0.43 7.05 9.02
C ASP A 126 -0.09 8.09 7.94
N HIS A 127 0.54 7.72 6.81
CA HIS A 127 0.68 8.65 5.67
C HIS A 127 -0.67 9.06 5.08
N LEU A 128 -1.73 8.27 5.30
CA LEU A 128 -3.07 8.54 4.78
C LEU A 128 -3.82 9.58 5.63
N ASP A 129 -3.38 9.88 6.86
CA ASP A 129 -4.12 10.76 7.78
C ASP A 129 -4.35 12.16 7.22
N GLY A 130 -3.40 12.69 6.44
CA GLY A 130 -3.50 14.04 5.87
C GLY A 130 -4.20 14.13 4.52
N LEU A 131 -4.71 13.02 3.96
CA LEU A 131 -5.32 12.99 2.63
C LEU A 131 -6.79 13.36 2.70
N LYS A 132 -7.11 14.59 2.32
CA LYS A 132 -8.48 15.15 2.41
C LYS A 132 -9.38 14.84 1.22
N TYR A 133 -8.79 14.41 0.11
CA TYR A 133 -9.45 14.31 -1.18
C TYR A 133 -9.37 12.90 -1.78
N LEU A 134 -9.01 11.91 -0.97
CA LEU A 134 -8.90 10.53 -1.41
C LEU A 134 -10.29 9.93 -1.55
N GLU A 135 -10.70 9.61 -2.78
CA GLU A 135 -12.02 9.10 -3.13
C GLU A 135 -12.01 7.60 -3.45
N GLU A 136 -10.91 7.06 -3.98
CA GLU A 136 -10.83 5.67 -4.42
C GLU A 136 -9.60 4.94 -3.85
N ILE A 137 -9.80 3.76 -3.27
CA ILE A 137 -8.70 2.89 -2.84
C ILE A 137 -8.92 1.47 -3.37
N ARG A 138 -7.95 0.94 -4.10
CA ARG A 138 -7.89 -0.47 -4.48
C ARG A 138 -6.73 -1.17 -3.78
N PHE A 139 -7.04 -2.26 -3.07
CA PHE A 139 -6.08 -3.24 -2.59
C PHE A 139 -6.27 -4.53 -3.38
N ASN A 140 -5.28 -4.91 -4.18
CA ASN A 140 -5.35 -6.11 -5.02
C ASN A 140 -4.09 -6.95 -4.86
N LYS A 141 -4.21 -8.20 -4.40
CA LYS A 141 -3.07 -9.09 -4.10
C LYS A 141 -2.04 -8.45 -3.15
N CYS A 142 -2.48 -7.64 -2.19
CA CYS A 142 -1.61 -7.09 -1.15
C CYS A 142 -1.42 -8.11 -0.02
N VAL A 143 -0.26 -8.77 0.02
CA VAL A 143 0.01 -9.86 0.98
C VAL A 143 0.26 -9.40 2.41
N TYR A 144 0.51 -8.10 2.65
CA TYR A 144 0.76 -7.55 4.00
C TYR A 144 -0.42 -6.72 4.54
N ILE A 145 -1.55 -6.71 3.82
CA ILE A 145 -2.80 -6.11 4.29
C ILE A 145 -3.53 -7.13 5.16
N GLU A 146 -3.82 -6.72 6.40
CA GLU A 146 -4.45 -7.51 7.45
C GLU A 146 -5.62 -6.71 8.06
N ASP A 147 -6.41 -7.34 8.93
CA ASP A 147 -7.55 -6.69 9.60
C ASP A 147 -7.18 -5.37 10.29
N THR A 148 -6.00 -5.31 10.91
CA THR A 148 -5.49 -4.11 11.58
C THR A 148 -5.30 -2.93 10.63
N CYS A 149 -4.99 -3.19 9.35
CA CYS A 149 -4.88 -2.16 8.33
C CYS A 149 -6.25 -1.56 8.02
N LEU A 150 -7.29 -2.40 7.90
CA LEU A 150 -8.66 -1.97 7.63
C LEU A 150 -9.28 -1.25 8.82
N GLU A 151 -9.01 -1.71 10.04
CA GLU A 151 -9.37 -1.01 11.28
C GLU A 151 -8.70 0.36 11.40
N ARG A 152 -7.43 0.48 10.97
CA ARG A 152 -6.73 1.76 10.97
C ARG A 152 -7.35 2.71 9.94
N LEU A 153 -7.63 2.20 8.73
CA LEU A 153 -8.25 2.96 7.66
C LEU A 153 -9.61 3.52 8.08
N SER A 154 -10.44 2.72 8.75
CA SER A 154 -11.77 3.15 9.20
C SER A 154 -11.76 4.19 10.32
N LYS A 155 -10.63 4.37 11.01
CA LYS A 155 -10.43 5.40 12.03
C LYS A 155 -9.93 6.73 11.46
N ILE A 156 -9.57 6.80 10.18
CA ILE A 156 -9.11 8.06 9.56
C ILE A 156 -10.32 8.92 9.24
N GLU A 157 -10.51 10.00 10.00
CA GLU A 157 -11.65 10.91 9.87
C GLU A 157 -11.78 11.50 8.46
N ASN A 158 -10.65 11.93 7.87
CA ASN A 158 -10.66 12.48 6.51
C ASN A 158 -11.22 11.49 5.48
N LEU A 159 -10.90 10.20 5.61
CA LEU A 159 -11.39 9.16 4.69
C LEU A 159 -12.86 8.82 4.92
N GLN A 160 -13.38 8.95 6.15
CA GLN A 160 -14.82 8.81 6.40
C GLN A 160 -15.63 9.86 5.64
N CYS A 161 -15.06 11.04 5.41
CA CYS A 161 -15.71 12.11 4.64
C CYS A 161 -15.43 12.04 3.14
N SER A 162 -14.23 11.59 2.71
CA SER A 162 -13.80 11.68 1.31
C SER A 162 -13.96 10.39 0.51
N LEU A 163 -13.83 9.22 1.14
CA LEU A 163 -13.77 7.95 0.42
C LEU A 163 -15.15 7.59 -0.18
N ARG A 164 -15.17 7.19 -1.46
CA ARG A 164 -16.37 6.86 -2.23
C ARG A 164 -16.33 5.46 -2.83
N LYS A 165 -15.14 4.93 -3.09
CA LYS A 165 -14.95 3.61 -3.69
C LYS A 165 -13.81 2.88 -3.00
N MET A 166 -14.06 1.62 -2.64
CA MET A 166 -13.04 0.74 -2.09
C MET A 166 -13.14 -0.64 -2.72
N GLU A 167 -12.01 -1.15 -3.21
CA GLU A 167 -11.90 -2.51 -3.74
C GLU A 167 -10.89 -3.29 -2.91
N LEU A 168 -11.28 -4.47 -2.45
CA LEU A 168 -10.41 -5.40 -1.74
C LEU A 168 -10.43 -6.76 -2.46
N ILE A 169 -9.34 -7.10 -3.13
CA ILE A 169 -9.25 -8.24 -4.04
C ILE A 169 -8.04 -9.10 -3.64
N SER A 170 -8.26 -10.40 -3.41
CA SER A 170 -7.19 -11.37 -3.20
C SER A 170 -6.17 -11.00 -2.09
N CYS A 171 -6.64 -10.34 -1.03
CA CYS A 171 -5.83 -10.01 0.16
C CYS A 171 -6.05 -11.09 1.24
N GLY A 172 -5.25 -12.16 1.19
CA GLY A 172 -5.52 -13.41 1.91
C GLY A 172 -5.44 -13.36 3.45
N ASN A 173 -4.89 -12.29 4.02
CA ASN A 173 -4.79 -12.11 5.47
C ASN A 173 -5.93 -11.25 6.06
N VAL A 174 -6.88 -10.81 5.23
CA VAL A 174 -8.08 -10.12 5.70
C VAL A 174 -9.16 -11.13 6.02
N THR A 175 -9.78 -10.97 7.18
CA THR A 175 -10.92 -11.75 7.65
C THR A 175 -12.18 -10.89 7.73
N ASP A 176 -13.31 -11.50 8.06
CA ASP A 176 -14.59 -10.81 8.24
C ASP A 176 -14.50 -9.67 9.28
N ARG A 177 -13.62 -9.81 10.28
CA ARG A 177 -13.36 -8.75 11.27
C ARG A 177 -12.87 -7.46 10.61
N GLY A 178 -11.91 -7.56 9.69
CA GLY A 178 -11.39 -6.41 8.95
C GLY A 178 -12.46 -5.78 8.06
N ILE A 179 -13.30 -6.60 7.42
CA ILE A 179 -14.41 -6.13 6.58
C ILE A 179 -15.46 -5.37 7.42
N ILE A 180 -15.86 -5.93 8.55
CA ILE A 180 -16.81 -5.30 9.48
C ILE A 180 -16.26 -3.97 10.01
N ALA A 181 -14.95 -3.86 10.23
CA ALA A 181 -14.33 -2.61 10.68
C ALA A 181 -14.53 -1.44 9.69
N LEU A 182 -14.75 -1.72 8.39
CA LEU A 182 -14.99 -0.70 7.35
C LEU A 182 -16.39 -0.10 7.39
N HIS A 183 -17.30 -0.53 8.29
CA HIS A 183 -18.66 0.00 8.37
C HIS A 183 -18.72 1.53 8.50
N LYS A 184 -17.74 2.16 9.16
CA LYS A 184 -17.66 3.63 9.30
C LYS A 184 -17.41 4.36 7.99
N LEU A 185 -16.74 3.71 7.04
CA LEU A 185 -16.51 4.25 5.69
C LEU A 185 -17.72 3.98 4.77
N ARG A 186 -18.55 2.99 5.11
CA ARG A 186 -19.63 2.47 4.25
C ARG A 186 -20.77 3.46 4.02
N SER A 187 -20.99 4.43 4.92
CA SER A 187 -22.10 5.40 4.77
C SER A 187 -21.94 6.31 3.55
N GLN A 188 -20.72 6.47 3.02
CA GLN A 188 -20.40 7.36 1.91
C GLN A 188 -19.96 6.63 0.62
N MET A 189 -19.72 5.31 0.68
CA MET A 189 -19.24 4.56 -0.47
C MET A 189 -20.40 4.15 -1.37
N LYS A 190 -20.34 4.51 -2.66
CA LYS A 190 -21.20 3.89 -3.67
C LYS A 190 -20.71 2.46 -3.83
N ALA A 191 -21.55 1.49 -3.46
CA ALA A 191 -21.29 0.10 -3.79
C ALA A 191 -21.38 -0.04 -5.31
N GLU A 192 -20.25 0.03 -6.02
CA GLU A 192 -20.17 -0.54 -7.35
C GLU A 192 -20.17 -2.06 -7.19
N GLU A 193 -21.40 -2.56 -7.18
CA GLU A 193 -21.79 -3.95 -7.07
C GLU A 193 -21.37 -4.68 -8.35
N ASN A 194 -20.07 -4.98 -8.49
CA ASN A 194 -19.61 -5.84 -9.56
C ASN A 194 -20.00 -7.29 -9.25
N GLN A 195 -21.10 -7.66 -9.91
CA GLN A 195 -21.86 -8.90 -9.90
C GLN A 195 -21.01 -10.11 -10.29
N HIS A 196 -20.08 -10.53 -9.43
CA HIS A 196 -19.55 -11.91 -9.33
C HIS A 196 -18.64 -12.17 -8.10
N LYS A 197 -18.47 -11.22 -7.17
CA LYS A 197 -17.63 -11.41 -5.94
C LYS A 197 -18.32 -11.13 -4.60
N LEU A 198 -19.66 -11.08 -4.59
CA LEU A 198 -20.46 -10.79 -3.39
C LEU A 198 -21.03 -12.03 -2.67
N GLU A 199 -20.60 -13.25 -3.00
CA GLU A 199 -21.09 -14.46 -2.30
C GLU A 199 -20.55 -14.65 -0.86
N ARG A 200 -19.83 -13.67 -0.29
CA ARG A 200 -19.40 -13.73 1.13
C ARG A 200 -19.57 -12.43 1.93
N ILE A 201 -20.51 -11.56 1.56
CA ILE A 201 -20.86 -10.38 2.40
C ILE A 201 -22.30 -10.47 2.96
N MET A 202 -23.04 -11.57 2.74
CA MET A 202 -24.45 -11.70 3.14
C MET A 202 -24.81 -12.90 4.05
N TYR A 203 -23.85 -13.50 4.77
CA TYR A 203 -24.19 -14.52 5.78
C TYR A 203 -23.59 -14.19 7.14
N LEU A 204 -24.26 -13.32 7.89
CA LEU A 204 -24.42 -13.50 9.33
C LEU A 204 -25.87 -13.92 9.54
N PRO A 205 -26.17 -15.20 9.85
CA PRO A 205 -27.49 -15.53 10.38
C PRO A 205 -27.61 -14.90 11.78
N HIS A 206 -28.82 -14.40 12.06
CA HIS A 206 -29.25 -13.92 13.36
C HIS A 206 -28.89 -14.86 14.52
#